data_AF-A0A8H5FD58-F1
#
_entry.id   AF-A0A8H5FD58-F1
#
_cell.length_a   1.000
_cell.length_b   1.000
_cell.length_c   1.000
_cell.angle_alpha   90.00
_cell.angle_beta   90.00
_cell.angle_gamma   90.00
#
_symmetry.space_group_name_H-M   'P 1'
#
loop_
_entity.id
_entity.type
_entity.pdbx_description
1 polymer ?
#
loop_
_entity_poly.entity_id
_entity_poly.type
_entity_poly.pdbx_seq_one_letter_code
_entity_poly.pdbx_strand_id
1 'polypeptide(L)'
;MSVSASFGALMVGGMFAILFCGVTQAQTFLYFKLYPKDRGFIKSLVLFIWMLDTLHSAFIATALWDHLIRHFGNAEHVDYVPWFV
;
A
#
# COMPACT_ATOMS: atom_id res chain seq x y z
N MET A 1 1.03 -25.33 -0.96
CA MET A 1 1.49 -24.24 -0.06
C MET A 1 0.59 -24.23 1.15
N SER A 2 1.14 -24.21 2.38
CA SER A 2 0.31 -24.15 3.59
C SER A 2 -0.34 -22.77 3.68
N VAL A 3 -1.67 -22.73 3.76
CA VAL A 3 -2.48 -21.50 3.86
C VAL A 3 -1.95 -20.57 4.96
N SER A 4 -1.52 -21.12 6.09
CA SER A 4 -0.92 -20.37 7.21
C SER A 4 0.37 -19.61 6.83
N ALA A 5 1.21 -20.20 5.96
CA ALA A 5 2.43 -19.55 5.50
C ALA A 5 2.12 -18.37 4.56
N SER A 6 1.11 -18.50 3.70
CA SER A 6 0.67 -17.42 2.81
C SER A 6 0.07 -16.25 3.59
N PHE A 7 -0.75 -16.52 4.61
CA PHE A 7 -1.29 -15.47 5.49
C PHE A 7 -0.19 -14.76 6.29
N GLY A 8 0.79 -15.50 6.81
CA GLY A 8 1.94 -14.92 7.51
C GLY A 8 2.76 -14.00 6.60
N ALA A 9 3.06 -14.45 5.38
CA ALA A 9 3.78 -13.64 4.39
C ALA A 9 3.00 -12.38 3.99
N LEU A 10 1.67 -12.48 3.80
CA LEU A 10 0.81 -11.35 3.47
C LEU A 10 0.81 -10.30 4.59
N MET A 11 0.69 -10.74 5.85
CA MET A 11 0.71 -9.84 7.02
C MET A 11 2.03 -9.09 7.13
N VAL A 12 3.15 -9.80 7.01
CA VAL A 12 4.49 -9.19 7.03
C VAL A 12 4.66 -8.21 5.86
N GLY A 13 4.22 -8.60 4.65
CA GLY A 13 4.24 -7.73 3.48
C GLY A 13 3.42 -6.46 3.67
N GLY A 14 2.22 -6.56 4.26
CA GLY A 14 1.36 -5.42 4.58
C GLY A 14 1.99 -4.45 5.60
N MET A 15 2.67 -4.97 6.62
CA MET A 15 3.41 -4.14 7.59
C MET A 15 4.53 -3.35 6.91
N PHE A 16 5.31 -4.00 6.05
CA PHE A 16 6.35 -3.31 5.28
C PHE A 16 5.76 -2.29 4.30
N ALA A 17 4.64 -2.60 3.64
CA ALA A 17 3.97 -1.66 2.73
C ALA A 17 3.55 -0.37 3.46
N ILE A 18 2.93 -0.48 4.65
CA ILE A 18 2.53 0.68 5.45
C ILE A 18 3.76 1.48 5.94
N LEU A 19 4.84 0.80 6.35
CA LEU A 19 6.08 1.47 6.75
C LEU A 19 6.70 2.26 5.58
N PHE A 20 6.79 1.66 4.40
CA PHE A 20 7.30 2.33 3.20
C PHE A 20 6.40 3.50 2.80
N CYS A 21 5.08 3.36 2.86
CA CYS A 21 4.13 4.44 2.62
C CYS A 21 4.36 5.65 3.55
N GLY A 22 4.68 5.41 4.83
CA GLY A 22 5.01 6.49 5.76
C GLY A 22 6.31 7.21 5.40
N VAL A 23 7.33 6.45 4.98
CA VAL A 23 8.63 7.00 4.55
C VAL A 23 8.49 7.82 3.27
N THR A 24 7.80 7.31 2.24
CA THR A 24 7.55 8.03 0.98
C THR A 24 6.77 9.31 1.23
N GLN A 25 5.76 9.29 2.11
CA GLN A 25 5.01 10.48 2.47
C GLN A 25 5.88 11.55 3.15
N ALA A 26 6.76 11.15 4.08
CA ALA A 26 7.71 12.07 4.71
C ALA A 26 8.70 12.67 3.69
N GLN A 27 9.20 11.85 2.77
CA GLN A 27 10.08 12.29 1.69
C GLN A 27 9.39 13.31 0.76
N THR A 28 8.14 13.04 0.37
CA THR A 28 7.34 13.97 -0.45
C THR A 28 7.15 15.31 0.27
N PHE A 29 6.78 15.28 1.56
CA PHE A 29 6.59 16.50 2.34
C PHE A 29 7.90 17.31 2.46
N LEU A 30 9.02 16.64 2.74
CA LEU A 30 10.34 17.28 2.79
C LEU A 30 10.75 17.86 1.45
N TYR A 31 10.49 17.16 0.34
CA TYR A 31 10.79 17.63 -1.01
C TYR A 31 10.05 18.94 -1.32
N PHE A 32 8.75 19.02 -1.03
CA PHE A 32 7.97 20.24 -1.22
C PHE A 32 8.47 21.41 -0.38
N LYS A 33 8.98 21.14 0.83
CA LYS A 33 9.50 22.17 1.74
C LYS A 33 10.89 22.66 1.35
N LEU A 34 11.79 21.76 0.95
CA LEU A 34 13.20 22.07 0.69
C LEU A 34 13.45 22.62 -0.72
N TYR A 35 12.60 22.27 -1.68
CA TYR A 35 12.74 22.67 -3.10
C TYR A 35 11.56 23.52 -3.61
N PRO A 36 11.31 24.72 -3.04
CA PRO A 36 10.22 25.58 -3.49
C PRO A 36 10.41 26.12 -4.92
N LYS A 37 11.66 26.23 -5.41
CA LYS A 37 12.00 26.80 -6.74
C LYS A 37 12.07 25.79 -7.89
N ASP A 38 11.85 24.49 -7.63
CA ASP A 38 11.89 23.46 -8.68
C ASP A 38 10.72 23.58 -9.68
N ARG A 39 10.97 23.12 -10.92
CA ARG A 39 10.00 23.15 -12.02
C ARG A 39 8.73 22.39 -11.62
N GLY A 40 7.57 23.00 -11.85
CA GLY A 40 6.25 22.45 -11.48
C GLY A 40 5.97 21.04 -12.02
N PHE A 41 6.57 20.67 -13.16
CA PHE A 41 6.48 19.32 -13.71
C PHE A 41 7.05 18.25 -12.76
N ILE A 42 8.24 18.46 -12.19
CA ILE A 42 8.85 17.49 -11.27
C ILE A 42 8.02 17.38 -9.99
N LYS A 43 7.51 18.51 -9.49
CA LYS A 43 6.59 18.52 -8.34
C LYS A 43 5.30 17.74 -8.61
N SER A 44 4.73 17.89 -9.80
CA SER A 44 3.55 17.12 -10.21
C SER A 44 3.85 15.63 -10.32
N LEU A 45 5.02 15.26 -10.84
CA LEU A 45 5.46 13.86 -10.93
C LEU A 45 5.62 13.24 -9.53
N VAL A 46 6.27 13.95 -8.60
CA VAL A 46 6.45 13.49 -7.22
C VAL A 46 5.10 13.32 -6.51
N LEU A 47 4.17 14.26 -6.68
CA LEU A 47 2.82 14.16 -6.13
C LEU A 47 2.06 12.96 -6.71
N PHE A 48 2.18 12.74 -8.02
CA PHE A 48 1.55 11.62 -8.72
C PHE A 48 2.06 10.27 -8.22
N ILE A 49 3.39 10.11 -8.09
CA ILE A 49 4.00 8.90 -7.55
C ILE A 49 3.54 8.66 -6.10
N TRP A 50 3.52 9.71 -5.28
CA TRP A 50 3.04 9.63 -3.90
C TRP A 50 1.58 9.18 -3.80
N MET A 51 0.70 9.70 -4.68
CA MET A 51 -0.70 9.26 -4.73
C MET A 51 -0.82 7.79 -5.14
N LEU A 52 -0.04 7.35 -6.13
CA LEU A 52 -0.03 5.97 -6.60
C LEU A 52 0.42 5.00 -5.49
N ASP A 53 1.47 5.36 -4.76
CA ASP A 53 2.00 4.58 -3.62
C ASP A 53 0.99 4.49 -2.47
N THR A 54 0.31 5.61 -2.17
CA THR A 54 -0.74 5.65 -1.16
C THR A 54 -1.93 4.76 -1.55
N LEU A 55 -2.36 4.82 -2.81
CA LEU A 55 -3.46 3.99 -3.32
C LEU A 55 -3.10 2.50 -3.28
N HIS A 56 -1.90 2.14 -3.74
CA HIS A 56 -1.40 0.77 -3.70
C HIS A 56 -1.34 0.23 -2.26
N SER A 57 -0.83 1.03 -1.33
CA SER A 57 -0.78 0.68 0.10
C SER A 57 -2.17 0.54 0.71
N ALA A 58 -3.14 1.37 0.30
CA ALA A 58 -4.54 1.24 0.72
C ALA A 58 -5.21 -0.03 0.17
N PHE A 59 -4.91 -0.43 -1.07
CA PHE A 59 -5.38 -1.70 -1.63
C PHE A 59 -4.80 -2.91 -0.89
N ILE A 60 -3.51 -2.87 -0.52
CA ILE A 60 -2.92 -3.90 0.32
C ILE A 60 -3.61 -3.95 1.68
N ALA A 61 -3.85 -2.81 2.33
CA ALA A 61 -4.50 -2.75 3.63
C ALA A 61 -5.94 -3.28 3.60
N THR A 62 -6.71 -2.96 2.55
CA THR A 62 -8.08 -3.44 2.37
C THR A 62 -8.12 -4.94 2.04
N ALA A 63 -7.22 -5.44 1.20
CA ALA A 63 -7.07 -6.86 0.95
C ALA A 63 -6.71 -7.62 2.24
N LEU A 64 -5.79 -7.07 3.04
CA LEU A 64 -5.42 -7.64 4.34
C LEU A 64 -6.60 -7.67 5.31
N TRP A 65 -7.38 -6.58 5.37
CA TRP A 65 -8.56 -6.48 6.21
C TRP A 65 -9.62 -7.51 5.81
N ASP A 66 -9.87 -7.68 4.52
CA ASP A 66 -10.87 -8.64 4.03
C ASP A 66 -10.45 -10.10 4.31
N HIS A 67 -9.18 -10.41 4.06
CA HIS A 67 -8.61 -11.74 4.28
C HIS A 67 -8.42 -12.10 5.76
N LEU A 68 -8.04 -11.14 6.60
CA LEU A 68 -7.70 -11.38 8.01
C LEU A 68 -8.87 -11.11 8.97
N ILE A 69 -9.87 -10.30 8.62
CA ILE A 69 -10.95 -9.93 9.54
C ILE A 69 -12.30 -10.42 9.03
N ARG A 70 -12.65 -10.16 7.77
CA ARG A 70 -13.96 -10.58 7.22
C ARG A 70 -14.04 -12.08 6.97
N HIS A 71 -12.98 -12.69 6.45
CA HIS A 71 -12.95 -14.11 6.08
C HIS A 71 -12.03 -14.95 6.98
N PHE A 72 -11.88 -14.56 8.25
CA PHE A 72 -11.02 -15.26 9.20
C PHE A 72 -11.49 -16.72 9.37
N GLY A 73 -10.69 -17.65 8.84
CA GLY A 73 -10.96 -19.10 8.89
C GLY A 73 -11.70 -19.71 7.69
N ASN A 74 -12.04 -18.94 6.65
CA ASN A 74 -12.64 -19.49 5.43
C ASN A 74 -11.62 -19.55 4.27
N ALA A 75 -11.01 -20.72 4.07
CA ALA A 75 -9.93 -20.94 3.11
C ALA A 75 -10.34 -20.83 1.63
N GLU A 76 -11.63 -20.78 1.31
CA GLU A 76 -12.14 -20.75 -0.07
C GLU A 76 -12.09 -19.35 -0.72
N HIS A 77 -11.92 -18.27 0.05
CA HIS A 77 -11.97 -16.90 -0.48
C HIS A 77 -10.59 -16.24 -0.71
N VAL A 78 -9.50 -16.97 -0.45
CA VAL A 78 -8.12 -16.44 -0.56
C VAL A 78 -7.70 -16.18 -2.02
N ASP A 79 -8.28 -16.90 -2.99
CA ASP A 79 -7.98 -16.74 -4.43
C ASP A 79 -8.89 -15.72 -5.14
N TYR A 80 -9.83 -15.10 -4.45
CA TYR A 80 -10.74 -14.14 -5.07
C TYR A 80 -10.18 -12.71 -4.96
N VAL A 81 -9.50 -12.27 -6.02
CA VAL A 81 -9.18 -10.85 -6.24
C VAL A 81 -10.39 -10.23 -6.96
N PRO A 82 -11.27 -9.46 -6.28
CA PRO A 82 -12.34 -8.76 -6.98
C PRO A 82 -11.72 -7.79 -7.98
N TRP A 83 -12.01 -8.01 -9.26
CA TRP A 83 -11.45 -7.26 -10.40
C TRP A 83 -12.03 -5.84 -10.54
N PHE A 84 -12.92 -5.42 -9.64
CA PHE A 84 -13.56 -4.13 -9.67
C PHE A 84 -13.99 -3.72 -8.25
N VAL A 85 -13.62 -2.50 -7.88
CA VAL A 85 -14.28 -1.71 -6.84
C VAL A 85 -15.09 -0.62 -7.52
#